data_AF-A0ABD3T5U1-F1
#
_entry.id   AF-A0ABD3T5U1-F1
#
_cell.length_a   1.000
_cell.length_b   1.000
_cell.length_c   1.000
_cell.angle_alpha   90.00
_cell.angle_beta   90.00
_cell.angle_gamma   90.00
#
_symmetry.space_group_name_H-M   'P 1'
#
loop_
_entity.id
_entity.type
_entity.pdbx_description
1 polymer ?
#
loop_
_entity_poly.entity_id
_entity_poly.type
_entity_poly.pdbx_seq_one_letter_code
_entity_poly.pdbx_strand_id
1 'polypeptide(L)'
;MCMNFYCGASTQNEREIAKCNYIDAYARECTRFNILVSWRSNILCPKSCPAGLEYSDCASPCPRTCQALHYVMPAECMNECVSGCQCPSGTFLQDGLCVQPEECQCEYNRQRYNDGDEIKMSCNKWCENICIYYHG
;
A
#
# COMPACT_ATOMS: atom_id res chain seq x y z
N MET A 1 -14.13 -19.97 17.85
CA MET A 1 -13.28 -18.92 18.45
C MET A 1 -14.01 -17.58 18.61
N CYS A 2 -14.71 -17.06 17.59
CA CYS A 2 -15.45 -15.78 17.67
C CYS A 2 -16.35 -15.63 18.90
N MET A 3 -17.28 -16.58 19.09
CA MET A 3 -18.23 -16.56 20.21
C MET A 3 -17.56 -16.54 21.58
N ASN A 4 -16.40 -17.19 21.75
CA ASN A 4 -15.73 -17.23 23.05
C ASN A 4 -15.17 -15.87 23.45
N PHE A 5 -14.52 -15.17 22.51
CA PHE A 5 -13.97 -13.83 22.79
C PHE A 5 -15.06 -12.76 22.81
N TYR A 6 -16.11 -12.91 22.00
CA TYR A 6 -17.26 -12.01 22.02
C TYR A 6 -18.05 -12.13 23.34
N CYS A 7 -18.39 -13.35 23.76
CA CYS A 7 -19.13 -13.57 25.02
C CYS A 7 -18.26 -13.37 26.26
N GLY A 8 -16.93 -13.51 26.14
CA GLY A 8 -15.97 -13.25 27.22
C GLY A 8 -15.58 -11.78 27.38
N ALA A 9 -15.97 -10.90 26.47
CA ALA A 9 -15.65 -9.47 26.53
C ALA A 9 -16.47 -8.74 27.61
N SER A 10 -15.78 -7.95 28.43
CA SER A 10 -16.37 -7.22 29.56
C SER A 10 -17.09 -5.96 29.11
N THR A 11 -16.66 -5.37 27.99
CA THR A 11 -17.17 -4.10 27.47
C THR A 11 -17.73 -4.24 26.07
N GLN A 12 -18.59 -3.29 25.67
CA GLN A 12 -19.10 -3.23 24.31
C GLN A 12 -17.97 -2.99 23.30
N ASN A 13 -16.99 -2.16 23.65
CA ASN A 13 -15.85 -1.88 22.79
C ASN A 13 -15.02 -3.14 22.51
N GLU A 14 -14.77 -3.98 23.52
CA GLU A 14 -14.08 -5.26 23.34
C GLU A 14 -14.89 -6.23 22.45
N ARG A 15 -16.21 -6.25 22.60
CA ARG A 15 -17.10 -7.04 21.71
C ARG A 15 -17.01 -6.59 20.27
N GLU A 16 -17.00 -5.28 20.04
CA GLU A 16 -16.84 -4.70 18.70
C GLU A 16 -15.47 -5.01 18.10
N ILE A 17 -14.38 -4.87 18.87
CA ILE A 17 -13.03 -5.24 18.44
C ILE A 17 -12.96 -6.73 18.09
N ALA A 18 -13.47 -7.60 18.96
CA ALA A 18 -13.51 -9.04 18.73
C ALA A 18 -14.25 -9.34 17.42
N LYS A 19 -15.49 -8.84 17.28
CA LYS A 19 -16.30 -9.00 16.06
C LYS A 19 -15.52 -8.63 14.80
N CYS A 20 -14.91 -7.44 14.77
CA CYS A 20 -14.17 -6.97 13.61
C CYS A 20 -12.93 -7.84 13.30
N ASN A 21 -12.19 -8.27 14.32
CA ASN A 21 -11.01 -9.11 14.14
C ASN A 21 -11.36 -10.49 13.56
N TYR A 22 -12.51 -11.06 13.94
CA TYR A 22 -12.94 -12.34 13.40
C TYR A 22 -13.39 -12.28 11.95
N ILE A 23 -14.12 -11.23 11.57
CA ILE A 23 -14.52 -11.06 10.17
C ILE A 23 -13.28 -10.78 9.31
N ASP A 24 -12.34 -9.97 9.80
CA ASP A 24 -11.07 -9.70 9.12
C ASP A 24 -10.26 -10.99 8.89
N ALA A 25 -10.13 -11.83 9.92
CA ALA A 25 -9.46 -13.12 9.80
C ALA A 25 -10.16 -14.04 8.79
N TYR A 26 -11.49 -14.09 8.79
CA TYR A 26 -12.26 -14.86 7.82
C TYR A 26 -12.04 -14.36 6.39
N ALA A 27 -12.16 -13.05 6.16
CA ALA A 27 -11.95 -12.44 4.85
C ALA A 27 -10.53 -12.69 4.33
N ARG A 28 -9.52 -12.61 5.20
CA ARG A 28 -8.13 -12.94 4.86
C ARG A 28 -7.92 -14.41 4.48
N GLU A 29 -8.63 -15.35 5.11
CA GLU A 29 -8.57 -16.74 4.67
C GLU A 29 -9.25 -16.93 3.30
N CYS A 30 -10.34 -16.19 3.01
CA CYS A 30 -10.96 -16.22 1.68
C CYS A 30 -10.03 -15.70 0.57
N THR A 31 -9.23 -14.66 0.84
CA THR A 31 -8.33 -14.10 -0.19
C THR A 31 -7.23 -15.07 -0.61
N ARG A 32 -6.80 -16.01 0.26
CA ARG A 32 -5.89 -17.11 -0.11
C ARG A 32 -6.45 -18.05 -1.18
N PHE A 33 -7.76 -18.08 -1.35
CA PHE A 33 -8.45 -18.82 -2.40
C PHE A 33 -8.89 -17.90 -3.56
N ASN A 34 -8.29 -16.71 -3.68
CA ASN A 34 -8.63 -15.66 -4.65
C ASN A 34 -10.09 -15.17 -4.55
N ILE A 35 -10.69 -15.25 -3.34
CA ILE A 35 -12.05 -14.73 -3.08
C ILE A 35 -11.92 -13.46 -2.23
N LEU A 36 -12.16 -12.31 -2.86
CA LEU A 36 -12.19 -11.03 -2.16
C LEU A 36 -13.57 -10.83 -1.51
N VAL A 37 -13.60 -10.77 -0.19
CA VAL A 37 -14.81 -10.47 0.58
C VAL A 37 -14.72 -9.02 1.06
N SER A 38 -15.47 -8.12 0.45
CA SER A 38 -15.61 -6.73 0.93
C SER A 38 -16.71 -6.66 1.99
N TRP A 39 -16.31 -6.53 3.26
CA TRP A 39 -17.23 -6.65 4.39
C TRP A 39 -17.30 -5.39 5.26
N ARG A 40 -16.33 -4.47 5.15
CA ARG A 40 -16.32 -3.22 5.91
C ARG A 40 -17.26 -2.19 5.30
N SER A 41 -17.83 -1.36 6.16
CA SER A 41 -18.65 -0.22 5.76
C SER A 41 -18.61 0.89 6.83
N ASN A 42 -19.28 2.01 6.57
CA ASN A 42 -19.37 3.12 7.52
C ASN A 42 -20.05 2.74 8.85
N ILE A 43 -20.82 1.65 8.87
CA ILE A 43 -21.54 1.17 10.07
C ILE A 43 -20.97 -0.15 10.63
N LEU A 44 -20.19 -0.88 9.84
CA LEU A 44 -19.61 -2.17 10.23
C LEU A 44 -18.09 -2.10 10.15
N CYS A 45 -17.47 -1.98 11.33
CA CYS A 45 -16.03 -1.96 11.49
C CYS A 45 -15.32 -0.95 10.57
N PRO A 46 -15.74 0.34 10.61
CA PRO A 46 -15.20 1.37 9.72
C PRO A 46 -13.70 1.52 9.90
N LYS A 47 -13.01 1.77 8.79
CA LYS A 47 -11.59 2.08 8.75
C LYS A 47 -11.40 3.38 7.98
N SER A 48 -10.53 4.23 8.49
CA SER A 48 -10.10 5.46 7.83
C SER A 48 -8.62 5.35 7.48
N CYS A 49 -8.25 5.90 6.33
CA CYS A 49 -6.88 6.01 5.88
C CYS A 49 -6.44 7.48 5.86
N PRO A 50 -5.17 7.76 6.15
CA PRO A 50 -4.65 9.12 6.06
C PRO A 50 -4.54 9.59 4.60
N ALA A 51 -4.51 10.91 4.41
CA ALA A 51 -3.89 11.60 3.28
C ALA A 51 -4.09 10.99 1.87
N GLY A 52 -5.33 10.83 1.41
CA GLY A 52 -5.61 10.39 0.04
C GLY A 52 -5.33 8.90 -0.24
N LEU A 53 -4.93 8.13 0.78
CA LEU A 53 -4.89 6.68 0.70
C LEU A 53 -6.31 6.11 0.79
N GLU A 54 -6.50 4.98 0.13
CA GLU A 54 -7.73 4.21 0.14
C GLU A 54 -7.55 2.93 0.96
N TYR A 55 -8.59 2.58 1.72
CA TYR A 55 -8.63 1.32 2.42
C TYR A 55 -8.94 0.17 1.46
N SER A 56 -8.24 -0.94 1.60
CA SER A 56 -8.53 -2.20 0.92
C SER A 56 -8.49 -3.35 1.91
N ASP A 57 -9.46 -4.27 1.81
CA ASP A 57 -9.44 -5.57 2.51
C ASP A 57 -8.35 -6.51 1.93
N CYS A 58 -7.74 -6.14 0.81
CA CYS A 58 -6.67 -6.87 0.14
C CYS A 58 -5.70 -5.86 -0.51
N ALA A 59 -4.93 -5.16 0.32
CA ALA A 59 -3.82 -4.32 -0.12
C ALA A 59 -2.55 -5.16 -0.31
N SER A 60 -1.69 -4.75 -1.23
CA SER A 60 -0.37 -5.36 -1.38
C SER A 60 0.44 -5.18 -0.07
N PRO A 61 1.12 -6.21 0.43
CA PRO A 61 2.02 -6.08 1.58
C PRO A 61 3.24 -5.22 1.26
N CYS A 62 3.50 -4.99 -0.03
CA CYS A 62 4.55 -4.15 -0.55
C CYS A 62 3.90 -2.88 -1.14
N PRO A 63 3.99 -1.74 -0.45
CA PRO A 63 3.42 -0.49 -0.95
C PRO A 63 4.05 -0.11 -2.28
N ARG A 64 3.24 0.38 -3.22
CA ARG A 64 3.73 1.02 -4.45
C ARG A 64 4.34 2.36 -4.08
N THR A 65 5.65 2.42 -3.91
CA THR A 65 6.37 3.68 -3.63
C THR A 65 7.05 4.21 -4.89
N CYS A 66 7.31 5.51 -4.95
CA CYS A 66 8.09 6.08 -6.06
C CYS A 66 9.49 5.46 -6.16
N GLN A 67 10.09 5.08 -5.03
CA GLN A 67 11.37 4.34 -5.02
C GLN A 67 11.24 2.96 -5.67
N ALA A 68 10.11 2.27 -5.44
CA ALA A 68 9.83 0.95 -5.98
C ALA A 68 9.62 0.92 -7.50
N LEU A 69 9.39 2.07 -8.15
CA LEU A 69 9.22 2.16 -9.62
C LEU A 69 10.42 1.60 -10.40
N HIS A 70 11.62 1.70 -9.83
CA HIS A 70 12.87 1.23 -10.45
C HIS A 70 13.26 -0.20 -10.04
N TYR A 71 12.48 -0.85 -9.16
CA TYR A 71 12.78 -2.19 -8.65
C TYR A 71 11.74 -3.20 -9.12
N VAL A 72 12.22 -4.39 -9.47
CA VAL A 72 11.33 -5.53 -9.70
C VAL A 72 10.68 -5.90 -8.36
N MET A 73 9.35 -5.96 -8.33
CA MET A 73 8.62 -6.34 -7.12
C MET A 73 8.89 -7.80 -6.75
N PRO A 74 9.19 -8.09 -5.46
CA PRO A 74 9.31 -9.46 -4.97
C PRO A 74 8.07 -10.30 -5.27
N ALA A 75 8.25 -11.60 -5.51
CA ALA A 75 7.15 -12.51 -5.82
C ALA A 75 6.16 -12.66 -4.66
N GLU A 76 6.65 -12.51 -3.43
CA GLU A 76 5.87 -12.51 -2.20
C GLU A 76 4.83 -11.39 -2.16
N CYS A 77 5.11 -10.26 -2.83
CA CYS A 77 4.19 -9.13 -2.94
C CYS A 77 3.01 -9.40 -3.88
N MET A 78 3.12 -10.41 -4.76
CA MET A 78 2.10 -10.71 -5.78
C MET A 78 1.09 -11.77 -5.31
N ASN A 79 1.49 -12.64 -4.38
CA ASN A 79 0.70 -13.82 -3.99
C ASN A 79 -0.02 -13.67 -2.64
N GLU A 80 0.32 -12.66 -1.85
CA GLU A 80 -0.34 -12.38 -0.58
C GLU A 80 -0.89 -10.95 -0.56
N CYS A 81 -1.99 -10.75 0.16
CA CYS A 81 -2.51 -9.42 0.46
C CYS A 81 -2.95 -9.34 1.92
N VAL A 82 -2.97 -8.11 2.42
CA VAL A 82 -3.34 -7.78 3.80
C VAL A 82 -4.31 -6.62 3.82
N SER A 83 -5.25 -6.63 4.76
CA SER A 83 -6.10 -5.48 5.07
C SER A 83 -5.25 -4.24 5.40
N GLY A 84 -5.42 -3.15 4.66
CA GLY A 84 -4.57 -1.97 4.85
C GLY A 84 -4.94 -0.77 4.00
N CYS A 85 -4.22 0.33 4.23
CA CYS A 85 -4.30 1.54 3.41
C CYS A 85 -3.26 1.46 2.30
N GLN A 86 -3.66 1.78 1.08
CA GLN A 86 -2.78 1.85 -0.08
C GLN A 86 -3.11 3.05 -0.95
N CYS A 87 -2.19 3.44 -1.81
CA CYS A 87 -2.48 4.47 -2.79
C CYS A 87 -3.52 3.98 -3.82
N PRO A 88 -4.42 4.86 -4.29
CA PRO A 88 -5.32 4.55 -5.39
C PRO A 88 -4.57 4.00 -6.60
N SER A 89 -5.27 3.22 -7.42
CA SER A 89 -4.69 2.64 -8.64
C SER A 89 -4.13 3.75 -9.55
N GLY A 90 -2.88 3.56 -10.00
CA GLY A 90 -2.18 4.54 -10.83
C GLY A 90 -1.32 5.54 -10.07
N THR A 91 -1.41 5.61 -8.74
CA THR A 91 -0.62 6.54 -7.91
C THR A 91 0.41 5.81 -7.05
N PHE A 92 1.46 6.54 -6.64
CA PHE A 92 2.61 6.00 -5.92
C PHE A 92 2.85 6.78 -4.62
N LEU A 93 3.24 6.06 -3.56
CA LEU A 93 3.52 6.63 -2.25
C LEU A 93 4.90 7.31 -2.24
N GLN A 94 4.91 8.61 -1.90
CA GLN A 94 6.12 9.39 -1.63
C GLN A 94 5.85 10.38 -0.49
N ASP A 95 6.74 10.40 0.50
CA ASP A 95 6.65 11.29 1.68
C ASP A 95 5.27 11.26 2.39
N GLY A 96 4.58 10.13 2.34
CA GLY A 96 3.27 9.94 2.97
C GLY A 96 2.07 10.39 2.13
N LEU A 97 2.29 10.81 0.89
CA LEU A 97 1.26 11.23 -0.07
C LEU A 97 1.25 10.31 -1.28
N CYS A 98 0.08 10.15 -1.90
CA CYS A 98 -0.07 9.48 -3.19
C CYS A 98 0.08 10.50 -4.30
N VAL A 99 1.11 10.32 -5.14
CA VAL A 99 1.46 11.20 -6.26
C VAL A 99 1.35 10.45 -7.58
N GLN A 100 1.23 11.19 -8.68
CA GLN A 100 1.31 10.59 -10.01
C GLN A 100 2.73 10.11 -10.32
N PRO A 101 2.91 9.13 -11.22
CA PRO A 101 4.23 8.66 -11.61
C PRO A 101 5.16 9.78 -12.08
N GLU A 102 4.63 10.76 -12.81
CA GLU A 102 5.39 11.89 -13.36
C GLU A 102 5.82 12.89 -12.27
N GLU A 103 5.20 12.84 -11.09
CA GLU A 103 5.51 13.67 -9.93
C GLU A 103 6.47 12.97 -8.95
N CYS A 104 6.80 11.69 -9.20
CA CYS A 104 7.72 10.94 -8.37
C CYS A 104 9.13 11.53 -8.45
N GLN A 105 9.72 11.75 -7.27
CA GLN A 105 11.09 12.20 -7.11
C GLN A 105 11.98 10.99 -6.81
N CYS A 106 12.96 10.80 -7.69
CA CYS A 106 14.02 9.82 -7.53
C CYS A 106 15.12 10.39 -6.62
N GLU A 107 15.84 9.51 -5.92
CA GLU A 107 17.00 9.90 -5.11
C GLU A 107 18.28 9.32 -5.72
N TYR A 108 19.23 10.20 -6.02
CA TYR A 108 20.58 9.82 -6.46
C TYR A 108 21.62 10.62 -5.68
N ASN A 109 22.67 9.95 -5.17
CA ASN A 109 23.70 10.58 -4.33
C ASN A 109 23.13 11.45 -3.17
N ARG A 110 22.02 11.01 -2.55
CA ARG A 110 21.31 11.73 -1.47
C ARG A 110 20.71 13.08 -1.90
N GLN A 111 20.58 13.31 -3.19
CA GLN A 111 19.83 14.44 -3.76
C GLN A 111 18.58 13.92 -4.46
N ARG A 112 17.49 14.68 -4.32
CA ARG A 112 16.21 14.38 -4.98
C ARG A 112 16.15 15.11 -6.32
N TYR A 113 15.67 14.40 -7.32
CA TYR A 113 15.50 14.90 -8.67
C TYR A 113 14.07 14.63 -9.15
N ASN A 114 13.57 15.49 -10.02
CA ASN A 114 12.28 15.30 -10.68
C ASN A 114 12.45 14.43 -11.94
N ASP A 115 11.33 14.03 -12.52
CA ASP A 115 11.32 13.36 -13.83
C ASP A 115 12.04 14.21 -14.89
N GLY A 116 12.91 13.57 -15.66
CA GLY A 116 13.67 14.23 -16.73
C GLY A 116 14.87 15.09 -16.28
N ASP A 117 15.20 15.14 -14.99
CA ASP A 117 16.40 15.85 -14.53
C ASP A 117 17.69 15.18 -15.04
N GLU A 118 18.59 16.00 -15.59
CA GLU A 118 19.94 15.60 -16.00
C GLU A 118 20.95 16.03 -14.94
N ILE A 119 21.84 15.12 -14.53
CA ILE A 119 22.96 15.48 -13.64
C ILE A 119 24.29 15.29 -14.34
N LYS A 120 25.21 16.22 -14.07
CA LYS A 120 26.58 16.13 -14.53
C LYS A 120 27.37 15.20 -13.62
N MET A 121 27.41 13.90 -13.96
CA MET A 121 28.26 12.94 -13.24
C MET A 121 29.74 13.21 -13.56
N SER A 122 30.60 13.19 -12.54
CA SER A 122 32.01 13.63 -12.59
C SER A 122 32.96 12.77 -13.44
N CYS A 123 32.45 11.93 -14.35
CA CYS A 123 33.27 11.06 -15.19
C CYS A 123 32.96 11.28 -16.68
N ASN A 124 33.37 12.42 -17.25
CA ASN A 124 33.57 12.73 -18.69
C ASN A 124 32.62 12.12 -19.75
N LYS A 125 31.41 11.73 -19.37
CA LYS A 125 30.30 11.32 -20.22
C LYS A 125 29.05 11.94 -19.59
N TRP A 126 28.29 12.65 -20.42
CA TRP A 126 26.92 13.00 -20.09
C TRP A 126 26.19 11.67 -19.81
N CYS A 127 25.72 11.45 -18.60
CA CYS A 127 24.92 10.28 -18.28
C CYS A 127 23.47 10.62 -18.61
N GLU A 128 22.88 9.79 -19.47
CA GLU A 128 21.48 9.81 -19.86
C GLU A 128 20.57 9.80 -18.62
N ASN A 129 19.44 10.50 -18.72
CA ASN A 129 18.39 10.71 -17.72
C ASN A 129 18.40 9.72 -16.54
N ILE A 130 18.56 10.25 -15.32
CA ILE A 130 18.59 9.41 -14.10
C ILE A 130 17.18 8.94 -13.71
N CYS A 131 16.19 9.72 -14.08
CA CYS A 131 14.79 9.52 -13.71
C CYS A 131 14.00 9.58 -15.02
N ILE A 132 14.01 8.45 -15.73
CA ILE A 132 13.17 8.20 -16.90
C ILE A 132 12.20 7.10 -16.53
N TYR A 133 10.92 7.46 -16.46
CA TYR A 133 9.84 6.50 -16.41
C TYR A 133 9.63 5.92 -17.82
N TYR A 134 9.94 4.63 -17.99
CA TYR A 134 9.53 3.92 -19.21
C TYR A 134 8.04 3.62 -19.10
N HIS A 135 7.22 4.35 -19.87
CA HIS A 135 5.83 3.97 -20.11
C HIS A 135 5.82 2.65 -20.88
N GLY A 136 5.46 1.55 -20.20
CA GLY A 136 5.18 0.25 -20.80
C GLY A 136 3.69 0.06 -21.00
#